data_AF-A0A7S3CJF6-F1
#
_entry.id   AF-A0A7S3CJF6-F1
#
_cell.length_a   1.000
_cell.length_b   1.000
_cell.length_c   1.000
_cell.angle_alpha   90.00
_cell.angle_beta   90.00
_cell.angle_gamma   90.00
#
_symmetry.space_group_name_H-M   'P 1'
#
loop_
_entity.id
_entity.type
_entity.pdbx_description
1 polymer ?
#
loop_
_entity_poly.entity_id
_entity_poly.type
_entity_poly.pdbx_seq_one_letter_code
_entity_poly.pdbx_strand_id
1 'polypeptide(L)'
;MNNRPIDTRKPNSAFYRKGINEGEPTWKDKRDLVTFLIEESLIQELNKTYLRECQEWIPRYQYRGFKYGLISSSLTYLFFPVVRRQPFVKRFAISMLPMFYFLKWGYTWGHENFWRRAKEVVVTYEIYAGTRSKFTMK
;
A
#
# COMPACT_ATOMS: atom_id res chain seq x y z
N MET A 1 9.39 -3.46 -17.59
CA MET A 1 7.98 -3.11 -17.91
C MET A 1 7.14 -4.36 -17.70
N ASN A 2 6.14 -4.30 -16.81
CA ASN A 2 5.29 -5.45 -16.51
C ASN A 2 4.23 -5.60 -17.60
N ASN A 3 4.31 -6.69 -18.38
CA ASN A 3 3.36 -7.07 -19.42
C ASN A 3 2.14 -7.79 -18.82
N ARG A 4 1.35 -7.12 -17.95
CA ARG A 4 0.04 -7.65 -17.54
C ARG A 4 -1.07 -6.89 -18.25
N PRO A 5 -1.98 -7.57 -18.98
CA PRO A 5 -3.18 -6.93 -19.51
C PRO A 5 -4.04 -6.45 -18.33
N ILE A 6 -4.67 -5.28 -18.50
CA ILE A 6 -5.57 -4.61 -17.54
C ILE A 6 -6.94 -5.33 -17.54
N ASP A 7 -6.92 -6.66 -17.47
CA ASP A 7 -8.12 -7.47 -17.60
C ASP A 7 -8.42 -8.16 -16.26
N THR A 8 -9.68 -8.11 -15.86
CA THR A 8 -10.29 -8.75 -14.69
C THR A 8 -10.34 -10.27 -14.85
N ARG A 9 -9.19 -10.88 -15.15
CA ARG A 9 -9.07 -12.34 -15.29
C ARG A 9 -8.36 -12.89 -14.08
N LYS A 10 -8.90 -14.01 -13.59
CA LYS A 10 -8.26 -14.86 -12.57
C LYS A 10 -6.77 -15.01 -12.90
N PRO A 11 -5.85 -14.71 -11.99
CA PRO A 11 -4.43 -14.83 -12.27
C PRO A 11 -4.08 -16.30 -12.53
N ASN A 12 -3.64 -16.61 -13.75
CA ASN A 12 -3.20 -17.95 -14.17
C ASN A 12 -1.84 -18.36 -13.56
N SER A 13 -1.28 -17.56 -12.66
CA SER A 13 0.01 -17.76 -12.03
C SER A 13 -0.02 -17.34 -10.55
N ALA A 14 0.74 -18.04 -9.71
CA ALA A 14 0.97 -17.63 -8.31
C ALA A 14 1.39 -16.16 -8.22
N PHE A 15 0.84 -15.42 -7.27
CA PHE A 15 1.17 -14.02 -7.00
C PHE A 15 2.59 -13.87 -6.43
N TYR A 16 3.06 -14.89 -5.71
CA TYR A 16 4.47 -15.07 -5.37
C TYR A 16 5.07 -16.16 -6.25
N ARG A 17 5.82 -15.77 -7.28
CA ARG A 17 6.72 -16.70 -7.96
C ARG A 17 8.11 -16.56 -7.36
N LYS A 18 8.70 -17.69 -6.96
CA LYS A 18 10.01 -17.80 -6.27
C LYS A 18 11.22 -17.63 -7.20
N GLY A 19 11.04 -17.22 -8.45
CA GLY A 19 12.14 -17.13 -9.41
C GLY A 19 13.07 -15.95 -9.10
N ILE A 20 14.39 -16.19 -9.10
CA ILE A 20 15.44 -15.17 -8.87
C ILE A 20 15.36 -14.01 -9.89
N ASN A 21 14.73 -14.24 -11.05
CA ASN A 21 14.62 -13.30 -12.16
C ASN A 21 13.25 -12.59 -12.26
N GLU A 22 12.29 -12.89 -11.39
CA GLU A 22 10.96 -12.27 -11.45
C GLU A 22 10.81 -11.18 -10.38
N GLY A 23 10.40 -9.98 -10.79
CA GLY A 23 10.28 -8.82 -9.92
C GLY A 23 9.19 -8.99 -8.85
N GLU A 24 9.43 -8.41 -7.67
CA GLU A 24 8.43 -8.38 -6.60
C GLU A 24 7.13 -7.70 -7.07
N PRO A 25 5.95 -8.19 -6.64
CA PRO A 25 4.69 -7.59 -7.02
C PRO A 25 4.57 -6.17 -6.46
N THR A 26 4.19 -5.23 -7.34
CA THR A 26 4.01 -3.83 -6.96
C THR A 26 2.79 -3.66 -6.05
N TRP A 27 2.69 -2.52 -5.35
CA TRP A 27 1.50 -2.18 -4.57
C TRP A 27 0.22 -2.13 -5.40
N LYS A 28 0.34 -1.83 -6.70
CA LYS A 28 -0.77 -1.85 -7.65
C LYS A 28 -1.23 -3.28 -7.90
N ASP A 29 -0.31 -4.18 -8.25
CA ASP A 29 -0.63 -5.59 -8.49
C ASP A 29 -1.31 -6.24 -7.25
N LYS A 30 -0.84 -5.89 -6.06
CA LYS A 30 -1.43 -6.35 -4.78
C LYS A 30 -2.86 -5.86 -4.59
N ARG A 31 -3.15 -4.62 -4.97
CA ARG A 31 -4.50 -4.06 -4.90
C ARG A 31 -5.42 -4.67 -5.94
N ASP A 32 -4.97 -4.78 -7.17
CA ASP A 32 -5.75 -5.34 -8.27
C ASP A 32 -6.18 -6.79 -7.94
N LEU A 33 -5.29 -7.59 -7.34
CA LEU A 33 -5.63 -8.92 -6.84
C LEU A 33 -6.71 -8.87 -5.76
N VAL A 34 -6.56 -8.01 -4.76
CA VAL A 34 -7.55 -7.93 -3.66
C VAL A 34 -8.90 -7.43 -4.17
N THR A 35 -8.92 -6.48 -5.10
CA THR A 35 -10.16 -6.01 -5.75
C THR A 35 -10.83 -7.15 -6.51
N PHE A 36 -10.07 -7.94 -7.27
CA PHE A 36 -10.57 -9.16 -7.91
C PHE A 36 -11.17 -10.15 -6.89
N LEU A 37 -10.52 -10.34 -5.73
CA LEU A 37 -11.05 -11.20 -4.68
C LEU A 37 -12.36 -10.65 -4.06
N ILE A 38 -12.51 -9.34 -3.97
CA ILE A 38 -13.73 -8.71 -3.45
C ILE A 38 -14.89 -8.85 -4.46
N GLU A 39 -14.64 -8.54 -5.72
CA GLU A 39 -15.69 -8.34 -6.73
C GLU A 39 -16.07 -9.63 -7.44
N GLU A 40 -15.10 -10.41 -7.92
CA GLU A 40 -15.33 -11.47 -8.90
C GLU A 40 -15.13 -12.88 -8.33
N SER A 41 -14.46 -13.02 -7.18
CA SER A 41 -14.20 -14.33 -6.62
C SER A 41 -15.40 -14.95 -5.90
N LEU A 42 -15.49 -16.29 -5.93
CA LEU A 42 -16.48 -17.09 -5.20
C LEU A 42 -16.09 -17.34 -3.73
N ILE A 43 -15.28 -16.47 -3.12
CA ILE A 43 -14.88 -16.60 -1.72
C ILE A 43 -16.06 -16.26 -0.81
N GLN A 44 -16.09 -16.86 0.39
CA GLN A 44 -17.03 -16.54 1.46
C GLN A 44 -17.19 -15.03 1.66
N GLU A 45 -18.44 -14.59 1.82
CA GLU A 45 -18.81 -13.18 1.95
C GLU A 45 -18.14 -12.48 3.14
N LEU A 46 -17.92 -13.21 4.23
CA LEU A 46 -17.14 -12.75 5.38
C LEU A 46 -15.73 -12.28 5.00
N ASN A 47 -15.04 -13.03 4.13
CA ASN A 47 -13.70 -12.67 3.67
C ASN A 47 -13.73 -11.46 2.74
N LYS A 48 -14.81 -11.27 1.97
CA LYS A 48 -14.99 -10.08 1.13
C LYS A 48 -15.15 -8.83 2.00
N THR A 49 -15.97 -8.90 3.05
CA THR A 49 -16.11 -7.81 4.03
C THR A 49 -14.78 -7.50 4.71
N TYR A 50 -14.06 -8.53 5.16
CA TYR A 50 -12.74 -8.35 5.76
C TYR A 50 -11.73 -7.69 4.81
N LEU A 51 -11.69 -8.09 3.54
CA LEU A 51 -10.81 -7.48 2.54
C LEU A 51 -11.16 -6.01 2.25
N ARG A 52 -12.46 -5.65 2.27
CA ARG A 52 -12.90 -4.24 2.18
C ARG A 52 -12.42 -3.43 3.37
N GLU A 53 -12.59 -3.95 4.59
CA GLU A 53 -12.03 -3.32 5.80
C GLU A 53 -10.52 -3.15 5.72
N CYS A 54 -9.81 -4.12 5.12
CA CYS A 54 -8.38 -4.02 4.86
C CYS A 54 -8.05 -2.85 3.92
N GLN A 55 -8.82 -2.65 2.85
CA GLN A 55 -8.60 -1.54 1.91
C GLN A 55 -8.76 -0.16 2.57
N GLU A 56 -9.63 -0.02 3.56
CA GLU A 56 -9.81 1.23 4.30
C GLU A 56 -8.56 1.69 5.08
N TRP A 57 -7.62 0.80 5.36
CA TRP A 57 -6.38 1.17 6.05
C TRP A 57 -5.49 2.10 5.22
N ILE A 58 -5.55 2.01 3.90
CA ILE A 58 -4.77 2.86 3.00
C ILE A 58 -5.13 4.34 3.19
N PRO A 59 -6.40 4.77 2.98
CA PRO A 59 -6.78 6.16 3.16
C PRO A 59 -6.63 6.62 4.63
N ARG A 60 -6.85 5.74 5.62
CA ARG A 60 -6.64 6.07 7.04
C ARG A 60 -5.19 6.49 7.33
N TYR A 61 -4.21 5.72 6.85
CA TYR A 61 -2.80 6.03 7.08
C TYR A 61 -2.29 7.18 6.20
N GLN A 62 -2.80 7.31 4.97
CA GLN A 62 -2.50 8.48 4.13
C GLN A 62 -2.98 9.78 4.79
N TYR A 63 -4.18 9.77 5.37
CA TYR A 63 -4.70 10.91 6.09
C TYR A 63 -3.92 11.23 7.38
N ARG A 64 -3.48 10.20 8.11
CA ARG A 64 -2.57 10.38 9.27
C ARG A 64 -1.23 10.98 8.83
N GLY A 65 -0.64 10.47 7.75
CA GLY A 65 0.57 11.03 7.14
C GLY A 65 0.40 12.49 6.75
N PHE A 66 -0.73 12.86 6.14
CA PHE A 66 -1.06 14.24 5.83
C PHE A 66 -1.18 15.12 7.09
N LYS A 67 -1.87 14.66 8.13
CA LYS A 67 -1.98 15.38 9.41
C LYS A 67 -0.62 15.63 10.07
N TYR A 68 0.20 14.58 10.17
CA TYR A 68 1.55 14.70 10.75
C TYR A 68 2.45 15.59 9.89
N GLY A 69 2.33 15.48 8.56
CA GLY A 69 3.02 16.34 7.61
C GLY A 69 2.65 17.81 7.77
N LEU A 70 1.35 18.14 7.85
CA LEU A 70 0.88 19.51 8.09
C LEU A 70 1.38 20.07 9.42
N ILE A 71 1.22 19.32 10.51
CA ILE A 71 1.63 19.78 11.85
C ILE A 71 3.14 20.00 11.89
N SER A 72 3.93 19.01 11.48
CA SER A 72 5.39 19.11 11.48
C SER A 72 5.89 20.25 10.59
N SER A 73 5.33 20.41 9.39
CA SER A 73 5.67 21.49 8.47
C SER A 73 5.34 22.87 9.03
N SER A 74 4.19 22.99 9.69
CA SER A 74 3.77 24.23 10.36
C SER A 74 4.69 24.57 11.53
N LEU A 75 5.08 23.56 12.32
CA LEU A 75 6.05 23.72 13.40
C LEU A 75 7.42 24.16 12.85
N THR A 76 7.89 23.53 11.78
CA THR A 76 9.15 23.90 11.12
C THR A 76 9.10 25.32 10.55
N TYR A 77 7.97 25.72 9.98
CA TYR A 77 7.78 27.07 9.44
C TYR A 77 7.78 28.15 10.53
N LEU A 78 7.21 27.87 11.71
CA LEU A 78 7.00 28.86 12.77
C LEU A 78 8.14 28.96 13.77
N PHE A 79 8.70 27.81 14.20
CA PHE A 79 9.59 27.74 15.37
C PHE A 79 11.08 27.63 15.03
N PHE A 80 11.46 27.24 13.81
CA PHE A 80 12.88 27.07 13.49
C PHE A 80 13.52 28.41 13.07
N PRO A 81 14.49 28.94 13.84
CA PRO A 81 15.07 30.25 13.58
C PRO A 81 15.83 30.31 12.25
N VAL A 82 16.46 29.20 11.85
CA VAL A 82 17.16 29.06 10.56
C VAL A 82 16.19 29.24 9.39
N VAL A 83 14.98 28.67 9.50
CA VAL A 83 13.93 28.73 8.48
C VAL A 83 13.28 30.11 8.47
N ARG A 84 13.07 30.72 9.63
CA ARG A 84 12.44 32.03 9.79
C ARG A 84 13.25 33.21 9.22
N ARG A 85 14.58 33.06 9.14
CA ARG A 85 15.50 34.06 8.56
C ARG A 85 15.59 34.00 7.03
N GLN A 86 15.00 32.98 6.39
CA GLN A 86 15.06 32.80 4.94
C GLN A 86 13.94 33.59 4.22
N PRO A 87 14.13 33.98 2.94
CA PRO A 87 13.07 34.55 2.12
C PRO A 87 11.93 33.54 1.94
N PHE A 88 10.71 34.05 1.72
CA PHE A 88 9.46 33.27 1.72
C PHE A 88 9.54 31.95 0.94
N VAL A 89 10.08 31.98 -0.29
CA VAL A 89 10.18 30.79 -1.16
C VAL A 89 11.04 29.69 -0.53
N LYS A 90 12.23 30.06 0.00
CA LYS A 90 13.14 29.10 0.66
C LYS A 90 12.56 28.61 1.98
N ARG A 91 11.92 29.51 2.73
CA ARG A 91 11.24 29.20 3.99
C ARG A 91 10.15 28.15 3.78
N PHE A 92 9.30 28.36 2.77
CA PHE A 92 8.23 27.43 2.41
C PHE A 92 8.79 26.08 1.94
N ALA A 93 9.76 26.08 1.03
CA ALA A 93 10.37 24.85 0.52
C ALA A 93 11.01 23.99 1.62
N ILE A 94 11.76 24.60 2.53
CA ILE A 94 12.40 23.89 3.65
C ILE A 94 11.33 23.35 4.61
N SER A 95 10.29 24.15 4.88
CA SER A 95 9.17 23.70 5.74
C SER A 95 8.33 22.59 5.14
N MET A 96 8.43 22.32 3.82
CA MET A 96 7.71 21.23 3.15
C MET A 96 8.45 19.88 3.22
N LEU A 97 9.70 19.83 3.68
CA LEU A 97 10.45 18.57 3.80
C LEU A 97 9.77 17.58 4.78
N PRO A 98 9.30 18.00 5.97
CA PRO A 98 8.53 17.13 6.85
C PRO A 98 7.23 16.64 6.20
N MET A 99 6.52 17.50 5.46
CA MET A 99 5.33 17.11 4.70
C MET A 99 5.62 15.93 3.78
N PHE A 100 6.66 16.04 2.96
CA PHE A 100 7.03 15.00 2.01
C PHE A 100 7.37 13.68 2.72
N TYR A 101 8.14 13.77 3.81
CA TYR A 101 8.49 12.60 4.62
C TYR A 101 7.24 11.89 5.17
N PHE A 102 6.33 12.63 5.82
CA PHE A 102 5.15 12.02 6.43
C PHE A 102 4.10 11.54 5.42
N LEU A 103 4.00 12.18 4.25
CA LEU A 103 3.18 11.68 3.14
C LEU A 103 3.71 10.35 2.61
N LYS A 104 5.03 10.26 2.38
CA LYS A 104 5.67 9.01 1.95
C LYS A 104 5.50 7.92 3.01
N TRP A 105 5.71 8.26 4.28
CA TRP A 105 5.49 7.36 5.41
C TRP A 105 4.04 6.86 5.47
N GLY A 106 3.05 7.75 5.36
CA GLY A 106 1.63 7.38 5.37
C GLY A 106 1.25 6.49 4.18
N TYR A 107 1.83 6.76 3.01
CA TYR A 107 1.66 5.91 1.83
C TYR A 107 2.22 4.51 2.07
N THR A 108 3.48 4.37 2.49
CA THR A 108 4.13 3.06 2.67
C THR A 108 3.45 2.26 3.79
N TRP A 109 3.22 2.87 4.95
CA TRP A 109 2.58 2.21 6.09
C TRP A 109 1.14 1.79 5.83
N GLY A 110 0.38 2.59 5.08
CA GLY A 110 -0.97 2.23 4.68
C GLY A 110 -1.00 0.96 3.83
N HIS A 111 -0.11 0.88 2.84
CA HIS A 111 -0.02 -0.26 1.93
C HIS A 111 0.55 -1.52 2.61
N GLU A 112 1.53 -1.36 3.50
CA GLU A 112 2.10 -2.46 4.26
C GLU A 112 1.08 -3.09 5.21
N ASN A 113 0.30 -2.28 5.94
CA ASN A 113 -0.73 -2.80 6.84
C ASN A 113 -1.88 -3.46 6.08
N PHE A 114 -2.32 -2.85 4.98
CA PHE A 114 -3.28 -3.44 4.06
C PHE A 114 -2.81 -4.83 3.61
N TRP A 115 -1.57 -4.93 3.12
CA TRP A 115 -1.06 -6.18 2.58
C TRP A 115 -0.80 -7.23 3.65
N ARG A 116 -0.26 -6.84 4.82
CA ARG A 116 -0.01 -7.78 5.92
C ARG A 116 -1.29 -8.51 6.33
N ARG A 117 -2.43 -7.81 6.34
CA ARG A 117 -3.74 -8.38 6.70
C ARG A 117 -4.37 -9.16 5.54
N ALA A 118 -4.36 -8.60 4.34
CA ALA A 118 -4.92 -9.27 3.17
C ALA A 118 -4.16 -10.55 2.77
N LYS A 119 -2.87 -10.65 3.13
CA LYS A 119 -1.99 -11.76 2.74
C LYS A 119 -2.53 -13.12 3.16
N GLU A 120 -3.12 -13.26 4.34
CA GLU A 120 -3.62 -14.57 4.81
C GLU A 120 -4.78 -15.08 3.95
N VAL A 121 -5.73 -14.20 3.62
CA VAL A 121 -6.87 -14.52 2.75
C VAL A 121 -6.39 -14.81 1.33
N VAL A 122 -5.46 -13.99 0.81
CA VAL A 122 -4.85 -14.19 -0.51
C VAL A 122 -4.14 -15.54 -0.60
N VAL A 123 -3.27 -15.88 0.38
CA VAL A 123 -2.53 -17.15 0.40
C VAL A 123 -3.50 -18.33 0.46
N THR A 124 -4.56 -18.23 1.26
CA THR A 124 -5.58 -19.26 1.36
C THR A 124 -6.27 -19.47 0.02
N TYR A 125 -6.67 -18.39 -0.66
CA TYR A 125 -7.22 -18.45 -2.01
C TYR A 125 -6.26 -19.10 -3.01
N GLU A 126 -4.98 -18.73 -3.00
CA GLU A 126 -3.97 -19.32 -3.90
C GLU A 126 -3.81 -20.83 -3.70
N ILE A 127 -3.89 -21.30 -2.45
CA ILE A 127 -3.82 -22.73 -2.13
C ILE A 127 -5.07 -23.45 -2.67
N TYR A 128 -6.27 -22.90 -2.45
CA TYR A 128 -7.52 -23.47 -2.98
C TYR A 128 -7.59 -23.45 -4.50
N ALA A 129 -7.07 -22.39 -5.13
CA ALA A 129 -7.00 -22.26 -6.57
C ALA A 129 -5.94 -23.18 -7.21
N GLY A 130 -5.14 -23.90 -6.42
CA GLY A 130 -4.06 -24.77 -6.89
C GLY A 130 -2.85 -24.03 -7.44
N THR A 131 -2.80 -22.69 -7.34
CA THR A 131 -1.71 -21.88 -7.86
C THR A 131 -0.50 -21.87 -6.93
N ARG A 132 -0.67 -22.24 -5.65
CA ARG A 132 0.40 -22.31 -4.66
C ARG A 132 0.38 -23.64 -3.91
N SER A 133 1.54 -24.30 -3.78
CA SER A 133 1.64 -25.53 -2.98
C SER A 133 1.69 -25.23 -1.48
N LYS A 134 0.95 -26.02 -0.69
CA LYS A 134 0.83 -25.91 0.77
C LYS A 134 2.19 -25.94 1.50
N PHE A 135 3.22 -26.54 0.89
CA PHE A 135 4.58 -26.69 1.42
C PHE A 135 5.48 -25.44 1.27
N THR A 136 4.95 -24.31 0.78
CA THR A 136 5.74 -23.07 0.58
C THR A 136 5.52 -21.99 1.65
N MET A 137 4.95 -22.34 2.80
CA MET A 137 5.01 -21.48 3.99
C MET A 137 6.43 -21.55 4.56
N LYS A 138 7.25 -20.55 4.23
CA LYS A 138 8.45 -20.19 5.01
C LYS A 138 8.11 -18.96 5.83
#